data_AF-A0A9D2M1K5-F1
#
_entry.id   AF-A0A9D2M1K5-F1
#
_cell.length_a   1.000
_cell.length_b   1.000
_cell.length_c   1.000
_cell.angle_alpha   90.00
_cell.angle_beta   90.00
_cell.angle_gamma   90.00
#
_symmetry.space_group_name_H-M   'P 1'
#
loop_
_entity.id
_entity.type
_entity.pdbx_description
1 polymer ?
#
loop_
_entity_poly.entity_id
_entity_poly.type
_entity_poly.pdbx_seq_one_letter_code
_entity_poly.pdbx_strand_id
1 'polypeptide(L)'
;LTCELCDKYGLKPLIWDDMLFRDHTPLMNYYGDSAPVTEEQRKEYPDNLCFVYWDYYHDTQEEYEQQIRRRGCLNMAFAGGVWKWGGWAPNFTKSFQDSIAAVEACCKMGVKEVMVTLWGDDGDETPLATVLPGLALFGLLRFGTAFPGQTDAMCKLLSGTPLKTYEAMERLDLIPDMPKSNLEALVPHKLLLYGDIASELFLHSITNDVPRLAAHYRSAAEDYSHAASEIPDVHLRAIMNMYAALAQVLSIRCEASEALHKGWAAKDHALLEQTAERLTQLQQCAAQLHEAAVLVWSQECKGQGLEIIDLRLGGLAARCRALCQRLELYKKGELATLTELDEPELPYQGTLAMDGHTPGRESYGEIVTANTLCHQFSI
;
A
#
# COMPACT_ATOMS: atom_id res chain seq x y z
N LEU A 1 -23.43 -21.43 19.48
CA LEU A 1 -24.19 -21.30 18.22
C LEU A 1 -23.33 -21.42 16.97
N THR A 2 -22.39 -20.52 16.66
CA THR A 2 -21.60 -20.59 15.40
C THR A 2 -20.81 -21.90 15.25
N CYS A 3 -20.05 -22.31 16.27
CA CYS A 3 -19.28 -23.56 16.21
C CYS A 3 -20.18 -24.81 16.12
N GLU A 4 -21.33 -24.81 16.79
CA GLU A 4 -22.32 -25.90 16.71
C GLU A 4 -22.92 -26.02 15.29
N LEU A 5 -23.11 -24.89 14.60
CA LEU A 5 -23.52 -24.88 13.20
C LEU A 5 -22.40 -25.42 12.30
N CYS A 6 -21.14 -25.04 12.55
CA CYS A 6 -20.01 -25.63 11.83
C CYS A 6 -19.99 -27.16 11.98
N ASP A 7 -20.15 -27.67 13.19
CA ASP A 7 -20.23 -29.12 13.44
C ASP A 7 -21.40 -29.78 12.71
N LYS A 8 -22.60 -29.17 12.74
CA LYS A 8 -23.78 -29.67 12.03
C LYS A 8 -23.53 -29.86 10.52
N TYR A 9 -22.68 -29.01 9.93
CA TYR A 9 -22.35 -29.06 8.50
C TYR A 9 -20.96 -29.68 8.21
N GLY A 10 -20.26 -30.21 9.21
CA GLY A 10 -18.95 -30.83 9.04
C GLY A 10 -17.82 -29.85 8.71
N LEU A 11 -17.95 -28.59 9.12
CA LEU A 11 -16.97 -27.53 8.91
C LEU A 11 -16.07 -27.36 10.15
N LYS A 12 -14.82 -26.94 9.93
CA LYS A 12 -13.88 -26.60 11.02
C LYS A 12 -13.75 -25.07 11.12
N PRO A 13 -14.19 -24.44 12.21
CA PRO A 13 -14.15 -22.98 12.33
C PRO A 13 -12.73 -22.48 12.65
N LEU A 14 -12.33 -21.42 11.92
CA LEU A 14 -11.17 -20.58 12.23
C LEU A 14 -11.69 -19.19 12.61
N ILE A 15 -11.06 -18.54 13.59
CA ILE A 15 -11.38 -17.16 14.00
C ILE A 15 -10.10 -16.38 14.25
N TRP A 16 -10.06 -15.10 13.85
CA TRP A 16 -9.00 -14.18 14.25
C TRP A 16 -9.01 -14.00 15.77
N ASP A 17 -7.84 -14.10 16.40
CA ASP A 17 -7.74 -14.12 17.86
C ASP A 17 -7.66 -12.72 18.49
N ASP A 18 -7.69 -11.66 17.70
CA ASP A 18 -7.41 -10.31 18.19
C ASP A 18 -8.39 -9.85 19.26
N MET A 19 -9.68 -10.16 19.12
CA MET A 19 -10.67 -9.80 20.13
C MET A 19 -10.44 -10.48 21.49
N LEU A 20 -9.68 -11.58 21.56
CA LEU A 20 -9.29 -12.23 22.81
C LEU A 20 -8.09 -11.53 23.48
N PHE A 21 -7.21 -10.94 22.68
CA PHE A 21 -5.92 -10.40 23.14
C PHE A 21 -5.87 -8.87 23.16
N ARG A 22 -6.88 -8.17 22.64
CA ARG A 22 -7.00 -6.72 22.81
C ARG A 22 -7.20 -6.38 24.28
N ASP A 23 -6.39 -5.45 24.79
CA ASP A 23 -6.66 -4.87 26.09
C ASP A 23 -7.97 -4.05 26.10
N HIS A 24 -8.52 -3.82 27.28
CA HIS A 24 -9.74 -3.02 27.47
C HIS A 24 -9.43 -1.53 27.69
N THR A 25 -8.24 -1.07 27.30
CA THR A 25 -7.89 0.36 27.37
C THR A 25 -8.43 1.10 26.15
N PRO A 26 -8.49 2.44 26.16
CA PRO A 26 -8.83 3.20 24.95
C PRO A 26 -7.92 2.92 23.75
N LEU A 27 -6.69 2.44 23.99
CA LEU A 27 -5.73 2.08 22.94
C LEU A 27 -5.99 0.69 22.34
N MET A 28 -6.78 -0.15 23.01
CA MET A 28 -7.14 -1.52 22.60
C MET A 28 -5.94 -2.33 22.07
N ASN A 29 -4.79 -2.27 22.76
CA ASN A 29 -3.54 -2.83 22.25
C ASN A 29 -3.64 -4.36 22.14
N TYR A 30 -3.54 -4.85 20.90
CA TYR A 30 -3.54 -6.26 20.58
C TYR A 30 -2.20 -6.94 20.90
N TYR A 31 -1.07 -6.25 20.71
CA TYR A 31 0.28 -6.78 20.92
C TYR A 31 0.81 -6.58 22.36
N GLY A 32 -0.10 -6.64 23.33
CA GLY A 32 0.24 -6.54 24.75
C GLY A 32 1.08 -7.72 25.30
N ASP A 33 1.36 -7.66 26.59
CA ASP A 33 2.24 -8.56 27.35
C ASP A 33 1.47 -9.44 28.36
N SER A 34 0.18 -9.70 28.11
CA SER A 34 -0.64 -10.50 29.03
C SER A 34 -0.07 -11.90 29.25
N ALA A 35 -0.43 -12.51 30.39
CA ALA A 35 -0.05 -13.89 30.69
C ALA A 35 -0.58 -14.87 29.61
N PRO A 36 0.11 -16.01 29.39
CA PRO A 36 -0.36 -17.08 28.51
C PRO A 36 -1.75 -17.60 28.88
N VAL A 37 -2.57 -17.93 27.86
CA VAL A 37 -3.87 -18.55 28.07
C VAL A 37 -3.73 -19.91 28.75
N THR A 38 -4.43 -20.08 29.88
CA THR A 38 -4.38 -21.30 30.69
C THR A 38 -5.33 -22.39 30.17
N GLU A 39 -5.14 -23.63 30.63
CA GLU A 39 -6.06 -24.74 30.35
C GLU A 39 -7.49 -24.50 30.86
N GLU A 40 -7.65 -23.72 31.92
CA GLU A 40 -8.98 -23.37 32.46
C GLU A 40 -9.69 -22.40 31.52
N GLN A 41 -9.00 -21.34 31.08
CA GLN A 41 -9.53 -20.38 30.11
C GLN A 41 -9.82 -21.04 28.76
N ARG A 42 -8.95 -21.96 28.30
CA ARG A 42 -9.14 -22.68 27.04
C ARG A 42 -10.42 -23.52 27.02
N LYS A 43 -10.88 -24.05 28.17
CA LYS A 43 -12.12 -24.84 28.29
C LYS A 43 -13.39 -24.02 28.13
N GLU A 44 -13.29 -22.69 28.17
CA GLU A 44 -14.43 -21.81 27.90
C GLU A 44 -14.79 -21.77 26.40
N TYR A 45 -13.89 -22.24 25.53
CA TYR A 45 -14.07 -22.25 24.08
C TYR A 45 -14.37 -23.65 23.54
N PRO A 46 -15.12 -23.78 22.43
CA PRO A 46 -15.38 -25.06 21.77
C PRO A 46 -14.09 -25.76 21.32
N ASP A 47 -14.02 -27.08 21.51
CA ASP A 47 -12.84 -27.89 21.17
C ASP A 47 -12.46 -27.86 19.68
N ASN A 48 -13.45 -27.65 18.80
CA ASN A 48 -13.29 -27.63 17.35
C ASN A 48 -12.84 -26.27 16.80
N LEU A 49 -12.74 -25.23 17.64
CA LEU A 49 -12.34 -23.89 17.25
C LEU A 49 -10.81 -23.79 17.12
N CYS A 50 -10.34 -23.20 16.01
CA CYS A 50 -8.95 -22.83 15.81
C CYS A 50 -8.83 -21.30 15.85
N PHE A 51 -7.92 -20.80 16.68
CA PHE A 51 -7.60 -19.39 16.80
C PHE A 51 -6.46 -19.03 15.86
N VAL A 52 -6.61 -17.95 15.10
CA VAL A 52 -5.61 -17.51 14.14
C VAL A 52 -4.91 -16.28 14.70
N TYR A 53 -3.67 -16.48 15.15
CA TYR A 53 -2.75 -15.38 15.45
C TYR A 53 -2.31 -14.78 14.14
N TRP A 54 -2.74 -13.55 13.86
CA TRP A 54 -2.30 -12.78 12.71
C TRP A 54 -1.31 -11.70 13.10
N ASP A 55 -0.25 -11.58 12.31
CA ASP A 55 0.77 -10.56 12.51
C ASP A 55 1.60 -10.37 11.23
N TYR A 56 1.65 -9.12 10.79
CA TYR A 56 2.29 -8.70 9.56
C TYR A 56 3.25 -7.55 9.80
N TYR A 57 3.61 -7.25 11.05
CA TYR A 57 4.28 -5.98 11.40
C TYR A 57 5.58 -6.13 12.15
N HIS A 58 5.71 -7.14 13.02
CA HIS A 58 6.98 -7.40 13.72
C HIS A 58 8.03 -7.93 12.75
N ASP A 59 9.30 -7.59 13.00
CA ASP A 59 10.41 -7.93 12.11
C ASP A 59 11.46 -8.84 12.78
N THR A 60 11.28 -9.21 14.06
CA THR A 60 12.16 -10.13 14.78
C THR A 60 11.48 -11.42 15.22
N GLN A 61 12.23 -12.52 15.20
CA GLN A 61 11.71 -13.83 15.61
C GLN A 61 11.24 -13.83 17.07
N GLU A 62 11.95 -13.14 17.95
CA GLU A 62 11.67 -13.08 19.38
C GLU A 62 10.29 -12.46 19.70
N GLU A 63 9.88 -11.44 18.97
CA GLU A 63 8.57 -10.80 19.11
C GLU A 63 7.44 -11.77 18.75
N TYR A 64 7.56 -12.47 17.62
CA TYR A 64 6.62 -13.52 17.24
C TYR A 64 6.57 -14.65 18.26
N GLU A 65 7.72 -15.12 18.77
CA GLU A 65 7.75 -16.15 19.81
C GLU A 65 7.03 -15.70 21.09
N GLN A 66 7.22 -14.45 21.50
CA GLN A 66 6.53 -13.88 22.67
C GLN A 66 5.01 -13.91 22.46
N GLN A 67 4.54 -13.46 21.30
CA GLN A 67 3.12 -13.45 20.96
C GLN A 67 2.56 -14.87 20.84
N ILE A 68 3.29 -15.83 20.27
CA ILE A 68 2.88 -17.25 20.23
C ILE A 68 2.79 -17.84 21.65
N ARG A 69 3.78 -17.58 22.53
CA ARG A 69 3.73 -18.04 23.94
C ARG A 69 2.50 -17.53 24.66
N ARG A 70 2.07 -16.31 24.37
CA ARG A 70 0.87 -15.68 24.95
C ARG A 70 -0.43 -16.40 24.59
N ARG A 71 -0.49 -17.12 23.45
CA ARG A 71 -1.63 -17.98 23.09
C ARG A 71 -1.71 -19.27 23.91
N GLY A 72 -0.64 -19.63 24.63
CA GLY A 72 -0.63 -20.71 25.62
C GLY A 72 -1.16 -22.03 25.07
N CYS A 73 -2.24 -22.53 25.68
CA CYS A 73 -2.85 -23.83 25.34
C CYS A 73 -3.92 -23.78 24.23
N LEU A 74 -4.11 -22.63 23.55
CA LEU A 74 -5.09 -22.54 22.47
C LEU A 74 -4.71 -23.45 21.30
N ASN A 75 -5.73 -24.05 20.68
CA ASN A 75 -5.57 -24.64 19.34
C ASN A 75 -5.41 -23.48 18.35
N MET A 76 -4.21 -23.32 17.78
CA MET A 76 -3.89 -22.15 16.97
C MET A 76 -3.25 -22.45 15.62
N ALA A 77 -3.55 -21.58 14.67
CA ALA A 77 -2.82 -21.38 13.43
C ALA A 77 -2.18 -19.99 13.43
N PHE A 78 -1.21 -19.79 12.54
CA PHE A 78 -0.61 -18.48 12.30
C PHE A 78 -1.05 -17.93 10.94
N ALA A 79 -1.19 -16.61 10.83
CA ALA A 79 -1.37 -15.92 9.57
C ALA A 79 -0.29 -14.85 9.39
N GLY A 80 0.58 -15.07 8.40
CA GLY A 80 1.52 -14.08 7.88
C GLY A 80 1.00 -13.47 6.59
N GLY A 81 1.71 -12.50 6.00
CA GLY A 81 1.16 -11.73 4.90
C GLY A 81 2.17 -11.33 3.83
N VAL A 82 1.71 -11.26 2.58
CA VAL A 82 2.44 -10.64 1.47
C VAL A 82 1.83 -9.27 1.24
N TRP A 83 2.56 -8.22 1.63
CA TRP A 83 2.12 -6.84 1.65
C TRP A 83 1.77 -6.31 0.25
N LYS A 84 0.47 -6.31 -0.05
CA LYS A 84 -0.13 -5.74 -1.28
C LYS A 84 -1.28 -4.74 -0.98
N TRP A 85 -1.37 -4.26 0.26
CA TRP A 85 -2.50 -3.46 0.78
C TRP A 85 -2.11 -2.03 1.14
N GLY A 86 -0.96 -1.54 0.64
CA GLY A 86 -0.53 -0.15 0.81
C GLY A 86 -1.04 0.82 -0.26
N GLY A 87 -1.72 0.33 -1.30
CA GLY A 87 -2.07 1.11 -2.49
C GLY A 87 -1.82 0.28 -3.74
N TRP A 88 -1.04 0.83 -4.67
CA TRP A 88 -0.72 0.22 -5.97
C TRP A 88 0.55 -0.63 -5.96
N ALA A 89 1.49 -0.35 -5.06
CA ALA A 89 2.79 -1.03 -4.99
C ALA A 89 2.81 -2.13 -3.91
N PRO A 90 3.37 -3.31 -4.20
CA PRO A 90 3.70 -4.29 -3.19
C PRO A 90 4.92 -3.85 -2.36
N ASN A 91 5.03 -4.35 -1.13
CA ASN A 91 6.20 -4.11 -0.27
C ASN A 91 6.90 -5.45 0.04
N PHE A 92 7.91 -5.78 -0.75
CA PHE A 92 8.67 -7.03 -0.58
C PHE A 92 9.67 -6.93 0.56
N THR A 93 10.26 -5.75 0.80
CA THR A 93 11.15 -5.52 1.94
C THR A 93 10.49 -5.99 3.24
N LYS A 94 9.29 -5.48 3.52
CA LYS A 94 8.52 -5.84 4.72
C LYS A 94 8.00 -7.27 4.66
N SER A 95 7.42 -7.68 3.53
CA SER A 95 6.90 -9.05 3.37
C SER A 95 7.94 -10.11 3.68
N PHE A 96 9.17 -9.96 3.18
CA PHE A 96 10.20 -10.98 3.33
C PHE A 96 10.76 -10.99 4.75
N GLN A 97 11.06 -9.82 5.32
CA GLN A 97 11.57 -9.70 6.68
C GLN A 97 10.59 -10.33 7.68
N ASP A 98 9.34 -9.90 7.64
CA ASP A 98 8.31 -10.31 8.61
C ASP A 98 7.97 -11.79 8.43
N SER A 99 7.86 -12.28 7.18
CA SER A 99 7.52 -13.69 6.90
C SER A 99 8.61 -14.66 7.32
N ILE A 100 9.89 -14.32 7.14
CA ILE A 100 11.01 -15.16 7.58
C ILE A 100 10.99 -15.27 9.10
N ALA A 101 10.97 -14.13 9.80
CA ALA A 101 10.94 -14.09 11.25
C ALA A 101 9.74 -14.86 11.84
N ALA A 102 8.56 -14.66 11.27
CA ALA A 102 7.33 -15.29 11.73
C ALA A 102 7.32 -16.80 11.54
N VAL A 103 7.75 -17.31 10.36
CA VAL A 103 7.73 -18.75 10.10
C VAL A 103 8.82 -19.48 10.90
N GLU A 104 9.98 -18.87 11.08
CA GLU A 104 11.03 -19.43 11.95
C GLU A 104 10.55 -19.54 13.41
N ALA A 105 9.85 -18.52 13.92
CA ALA A 105 9.19 -18.57 15.23
C ALA A 105 8.11 -19.67 15.29
N CYS A 106 7.25 -19.76 14.28
CA CYS A 106 6.23 -20.81 14.16
C CYS A 106 6.84 -22.21 14.22
N CYS A 107 7.91 -22.46 13.44
CA CYS A 107 8.61 -23.74 13.42
C CYS A 107 9.21 -24.08 14.79
N LYS A 108 9.88 -23.12 15.45
CA LYS A 108 10.49 -23.31 16.77
C LYS A 108 9.45 -23.56 17.87
N MET A 109 8.33 -22.85 17.81
CA MET A 109 7.24 -22.95 18.79
C MET A 109 6.27 -24.10 18.50
N GLY A 110 6.43 -24.80 17.38
CA GLY A 110 5.66 -25.98 17.04
C GLY A 110 4.28 -25.71 16.41
N VAL A 111 4.03 -24.50 15.91
CA VAL A 111 2.82 -24.15 15.13
C VAL A 111 2.80 -24.99 13.84
N LYS A 112 1.63 -25.58 13.53
CA LYS A 112 1.50 -26.57 12.44
C LYS A 112 0.84 -26.03 11.18
N GLU A 113 0.07 -24.97 11.30
CA GLU A 113 -0.69 -24.39 10.20
C GLU A 113 -0.33 -22.91 10.06
N VAL A 114 0.09 -22.54 8.86
CA VAL A 114 0.40 -21.16 8.47
C VAL A 114 -0.47 -20.80 7.28
N MET A 115 -1.23 -19.73 7.42
CA MET A 115 -1.99 -19.09 6.37
C MET A 115 -1.22 -17.89 5.84
N VAL A 116 -1.31 -17.64 4.53
CA VAL A 116 -0.72 -16.47 3.88
C VAL A 116 -1.85 -15.55 3.45
N THR A 117 -1.91 -14.35 4.01
CA THR A 117 -2.94 -13.36 3.70
C THR A 117 -2.47 -12.38 2.63
N LEU A 118 -3.38 -12.06 1.73
CA LEU A 118 -3.19 -11.13 0.62
C LEU A 118 -4.30 -10.05 0.72
N TRP A 119 -4.21 -9.17 1.71
CA TRP A 119 -5.24 -8.15 1.94
C TRP A 119 -5.35 -7.18 0.77
N GLY A 120 -6.49 -6.50 0.65
CA GLY A 120 -6.82 -5.59 -0.44
C GLY A 120 -7.38 -4.28 0.08
N ASP A 121 -6.70 -3.68 1.06
CA ASP A 121 -7.24 -2.57 1.82
C ASP A 121 -7.51 -1.35 0.94
N ASP A 122 -8.60 -0.64 1.28
CA ASP A 122 -8.95 0.64 0.69
C ASP A 122 -8.93 0.65 -0.85
N GLY A 123 -9.58 -0.34 -1.48
CA GLY A 123 -9.82 -0.37 -2.92
C GLY A 123 -9.04 -1.43 -3.72
N ASP A 124 -8.22 -2.25 -3.06
CA ASP A 124 -7.49 -3.38 -3.65
C ASP A 124 -6.71 -3.05 -4.94
N GLU A 125 -5.94 -1.95 -4.90
CA GLU A 125 -5.34 -1.34 -6.11
C GLU A 125 -4.07 -2.06 -6.60
N THR A 126 -3.39 -2.81 -5.73
CA THR A 126 -2.20 -3.59 -6.12
C THR A 126 -2.63 -4.86 -6.86
N PRO A 127 -2.11 -5.15 -8.07
CA PRO A 127 -2.46 -6.37 -8.80
C PRO A 127 -2.12 -7.64 -8.02
N LEU A 128 -3.00 -8.64 -8.09
CA LEU A 128 -2.87 -9.89 -7.35
C LEU A 128 -1.62 -10.67 -7.75
N ALA A 129 -1.27 -10.71 -9.04
CA ALA A 129 -0.12 -11.48 -9.52
C ALA A 129 1.24 -10.97 -9.00
N THR A 130 1.29 -9.76 -8.43
CA THR A 130 2.52 -9.22 -7.83
C THR A 130 2.96 -10.02 -6.61
N VAL A 131 2.07 -10.75 -5.93
CA VAL A 131 2.37 -11.48 -4.69
C VAL A 131 3.20 -12.75 -4.89
N LEU A 132 3.44 -13.17 -6.14
CA LEU A 132 4.12 -14.43 -6.47
C LEU A 132 5.44 -14.63 -5.69
N PRO A 133 6.33 -13.65 -5.56
CA PRO A 133 7.55 -13.81 -4.77
C PRO A 133 7.30 -14.15 -3.29
N GLY A 134 6.31 -13.51 -2.68
CA GLY A 134 5.94 -13.78 -1.28
C GLY A 134 5.36 -15.18 -1.12
N LEU A 135 4.48 -15.61 -2.02
CA LEU A 135 3.96 -16.98 -2.02
C LEU A 135 5.06 -18.02 -2.25
N ALA A 136 6.03 -17.72 -3.14
CA ALA A 136 7.19 -18.57 -3.36
C ALA A 136 8.04 -18.69 -2.09
N LEU A 137 8.28 -17.57 -1.39
CA LEU A 137 8.99 -17.56 -0.11
C LEU A 137 8.29 -18.41 0.95
N PHE A 138 6.98 -18.22 1.19
CA PHE A 138 6.22 -19.06 2.12
C PHE A 138 6.27 -20.55 1.72
N GLY A 139 6.20 -20.83 0.42
CA GLY A 139 6.37 -22.18 -0.11
C GLY A 139 7.72 -22.80 0.27
N LEU A 140 8.80 -22.01 0.32
CA LEU A 140 10.13 -22.47 0.76
C LEU A 140 10.22 -22.58 2.29
N LEU A 141 9.69 -21.60 3.01
CA LEU A 141 9.71 -21.54 4.47
C LEU A 141 8.99 -22.71 5.15
N ARG A 142 8.08 -23.41 4.46
CA ARG A 142 7.48 -24.66 4.95
C ARG A 142 8.50 -25.74 5.35
N PHE A 143 9.73 -25.65 4.84
CA PHE A 143 10.85 -26.54 5.18
C PHE A 143 11.69 -26.04 6.35
N GLY A 144 11.25 -24.98 7.04
CA GLY A 144 11.87 -24.40 8.23
C GLY A 144 12.69 -23.13 7.96
N THR A 145 13.29 -22.99 6.78
CA THR A 145 14.03 -21.79 6.38
C THR A 145 14.09 -21.69 4.86
N ALA A 146 14.39 -20.50 4.32
CA ALA A 146 14.59 -20.27 2.89
C ALA A 146 16.02 -19.74 2.65
N PHE A 147 16.78 -20.44 1.82
CA PHE A 147 18.16 -20.06 1.52
C PHE A 147 18.22 -18.92 0.50
N PRO A 148 19.28 -18.08 0.55
CA PRO A 148 19.49 -17.01 -0.42
C PRO A 148 19.39 -17.50 -1.87
N GLY A 149 18.64 -16.77 -2.69
CA GLY A 149 18.44 -17.06 -4.12
C GLY A 149 17.38 -18.11 -4.46
N GLN A 150 16.84 -18.85 -3.47
CA GLN A 150 15.78 -19.83 -3.76
C GLN A 150 14.48 -19.17 -4.23
N THR A 151 14.10 -18.03 -3.64
CA THR A 151 12.91 -17.28 -4.07
C THR A 151 13.04 -16.81 -5.53
N ASP A 152 14.22 -16.31 -5.93
CA ASP A 152 14.48 -15.95 -7.33
C ASP A 152 14.40 -17.16 -8.28
N ALA A 153 14.95 -18.30 -7.89
CA ALA A 153 14.82 -19.53 -8.66
C ALA A 153 13.34 -19.94 -8.84
N MET A 154 12.52 -19.79 -7.79
CA MET A 154 11.08 -20.06 -7.86
C MET A 154 10.35 -19.05 -8.74
N CYS A 155 10.65 -17.75 -8.64
CA CYS A 155 10.06 -16.74 -9.53
C CYS A 155 10.34 -17.06 -11.00
N LYS A 156 11.61 -17.38 -11.34
CA LYS A 156 12.00 -17.78 -12.71
C LYS A 156 11.28 -19.04 -13.16
N LEU A 157 11.13 -20.03 -12.28
CA LEU A 157 10.43 -21.27 -12.60
C LEU A 157 8.93 -21.05 -12.84
N LEU A 158 8.28 -20.24 -12.00
CA LEU A 158 6.83 -20.07 -11.98
C LEU A 158 6.32 -19.05 -13.00
N SER A 159 7.11 -18.01 -13.30
CA SER A 159 6.71 -16.89 -14.17
C SER A 159 7.64 -16.64 -15.36
N GLY A 160 8.82 -17.26 -15.40
CA GLY A 160 9.86 -16.90 -16.36
C GLY A 160 10.60 -15.59 -16.04
N THR A 161 10.23 -14.90 -14.95
CA THR A 161 10.74 -13.59 -14.59
C THR A 161 11.57 -13.65 -13.29
N PRO A 162 12.75 -13.00 -13.23
CA PRO A 162 13.56 -12.97 -12.02
C PRO A 162 12.91 -12.13 -10.91
N LEU A 163 13.25 -12.47 -9.65
CA LEU A 163 12.74 -11.77 -8.45
C LEU A 163 12.98 -10.26 -8.52
N LYS A 164 14.15 -9.83 -9.00
CA LYS A 164 14.50 -8.40 -9.13
C LYS A 164 13.49 -7.57 -9.92
N THR A 165 12.77 -8.18 -10.87
CA THR A 165 11.76 -7.48 -11.67
C THR A 165 10.50 -7.21 -10.85
N TYR A 166 10.14 -8.12 -9.95
CA TYR A 166 9.07 -7.89 -8.98
C TYR A 166 9.50 -6.86 -7.93
N GLU A 167 10.68 -7.03 -7.34
CA GLU A 167 11.23 -6.08 -6.34
C GLU A 167 11.33 -4.65 -6.89
N ALA A 168 11.54 -4.50 -8.20
CA ALA A 168 11.54 -3.19 -8.84
C ALA A 168 10.22 -2.43 -8.65
N MET A 169 9.07 -3.11 -8.50
CA MET A 169 7.75 -2.47 -8.29
C MET A 169 7.72 -1.62 -7.01
N GLU A 170 8.49 -2.00 -6.00
CA GLU A 170 8.60 -1.27 -4.72
C GLU A 170 9.32 0.08 -4.88
N ARG A 171 9.98 0.35 -6.03
CA ARG A 171 10.63 1.65 -6.30
C ARG A 171 9.67 2.82 -6.33
N LEU A 172 8.37 2.57 -6.43
CA LEU A 172 7.35 3.60 -6.24
C LEU A 172 7.37 4.17 -4.80
N ASP A 173 7.78 3.37 -3.82
CA ASP A 173 7.87 3.78 -2.41
C ASP A 173 9.31 3.98 -1.91
N LEU A 174 10.30 3.35 -2.56
CA LEU A 174 11.71 3.56 -2.27
C LEU A 174 12.24 4.84 -2.94
N ILE A 175 11.79 5.99 -2.43
CA ILE A 175 12.12 7.32 -2.96
C ILE A 175 13.40 7.91 -2.33
N PRO A 176 14.05 8.91 -2.96
CA PRO A 176 15.39 9.38 -2.57
C PRO A 176 15.57 9.91 -1.14
N ASP A 177 14.51 10.46 -0.55
CA ASP A 177 14.55 11.10 0.78
C ASP A 177 13.95 10.21 1.89
N MET A 178 13.59 8.97 1.55
CA MET A 178 13.04 7.97 2.48
C MET A 178 14.09 6.89 2.80
N PRO A 179 13.87 6.09 3.87
CA PRO A 179 14.71 4.93 4.18
C PRO A 179 14.87 4.01 2.96
N LYS A 180 16.07 3.44 2.78
CA LYS A 180 16.36 2.51 1.67
C LYS A 180 15.57 1.20 1.75
N SER A 181 15.01 0.89 2.91
CA SER A 181 14.20 -0.29 3.20
C SER A 181 12.84 0.17 3.73
N ASN A 182 11.75 -0.28 3.14
CA ASN A 182 10.40 0.14 3.52
C ASN A 182 9.78 -0.73 4.64
N LEU A 183 10.48 -0.92 5.77
CA LEU A 183 9.98 -1.75 6.88
C LEU A 183 8.78 -1.14 7.61
N GLU A 184 8.64 0.19 7.54
CA GLU A 184 7.50 0.92 8.09
C GLU A 184 6.25 0.85 7.19
N ALA A 185 6.37 0.28 5.98
CA ALA A 185 5.33 0.26 4.95
C ALA A 185 4.70 1.63 4.70
N LEU A 186 5.56 2.58 4.38
CA LEU A 186 5.23 3.92 3.89
C LEU A 186 4.75 3.81 2.44
N VAL A 187 3.78 4.65 2.08
CA VAL A 187 3.11 4.61 0.76
C VAL A 187 3.13 5.97 0.03
N PRO A 188 4.30 6.65 -0.09
CA PRO A 188 4.37 7.96 -0.74
C PRO A 188 3.77 7.98 -2.15
N HIS A 189 3.82 6.86 -2.90
CA HIS A 189 3.18 6.79 -4.21
C HIS A 189 1.67 7.07 -4.15
N LYS A 190 0.96 6.51 -3.16
CA LYS A 190 -0.50 6.65 -3.02
C LYS A 190 -0.87 8.06 -2.56
N LEU A 191 -0.10 8.60 -1.63
CA LEU A 191 -0.26 9.98 -1.13
C LEU A 191 -0.10 11.00 -2.28
N LEU A 192 0.94 10.82 -3.09
CA LEU A 192 1.23 11.71 -4.21
C LEU A 192 0.24 11.54 -5.37
N LEU A 193 -0.20 10.31 -5.65
CA LEU A 193 -1.15 10.04 -6.73
C LEU A 193 -2.50 10.73 -6.49
N TYR A 194 -3.02 10.62 -5.26
CA TYR A 194 -4.38 11.07 -4.95
C TYR A 194 -4.46 12.42 -4.26
N GLY A 195 -3.36 12.92 -3.66
CA GLY A 195 -3.33 14.22 -3.00
C GLY A 195 -3.61 15.37 -3.97
N ASP A 196 -4.47 16.30 -3.56
CA ASP A 196 -4.79 17.48 -4.37
C ASP A 196 -3.55 18.37 -4.58
N ILE A 197 -3.28 18.74 -5.83
CA ILE A 197 -2.07 19.47 -6.22
C ILE A 197 -2.07 20.91 -5.70
N ALA A 198 -3.24 21.53 -5.55
CA ALA A 198 -3.32 22.91 -5.11
C ALA A 198 -3.25 23.03 -3.59
N SER A 199 -4.00 22.20 -2.86
CA SER A 199 -3.92 22.18 -1.38
C SER A 199 -2.66 21.50 -0.84
N GLU A 200 -2.06 20.61 -1.61
CA GLU A 200 -0.75 19.97 -1.40
C GLU A 200 -0.43 19.56 0.04
N LEU A 201 -1.21 18.61 0.56
CA LEU A 201 -1.09 18.18 1.96
C LEU A 201 0.18 17.37 2.25
N PHE A 202 0.79 16.72 1.25
CA PHE A 202 1.78 15.67 1.49
C PHE A 202 3.17 15.93 0.89
N LEU A 203 3.27 16.54 -0.29
CA LEU A 203 4.53 16.60 -1.05
C LEU A 203 5.70 17.14 -0.21
N HIS A 204 5.49 18.23 0.51
CA HIS A 204 6.53 18.86 1.32
C HIS A 204 6.87 18.10 2.61
N SER A 205 6.00 17.17 3.06
CA SER A 205 6.33 16.21 4.11
C SER A 205 7.09 15.00 3.58
N ILE A 206 7.05 14.75 2.27
CA ILE A 206 7.68 13.61 1.60
C ILE A 206 9.09 13.94 1.09
N THR A 207 9.31 15.15 0.57
CA THR A 207 10.60 15.54 -0.02
C THR A 207 10.84 17.04 0.09
N ASN A 208 12.11 17.41 0.20
CA ASN A 208 12.57 18.80 0.05
C ASN A 208 13.19 19.08 -1.34
N ASP A 209 13.26 18.08 -2.21
CA ASP A 209 13.85 18.14 -3.56
C ASP A 209 12.90 17.51 -4.58
N VAL A 210 11.80 18.22 -4.85
CA VAL A 210 10.75 17.81 -5.79
C VAL A 210 11.32 17.50 -7.19
N PRO A 211 12.26 18.28 -7.76
CA PRO A 211 12.88 17.93 -9.04
C PRO A 211 13.59 16.57 -9.04
N ARG A 212 14.31 16.24 -7.96
CA ARG A 212 14.95 14.92 -7.80
C ARG A 212 13.92 13.80 -7.68
N LEU A 213 12.83 14.02 -6.94
CA LEU A 213 11.73 13.06 -6.84
C LEU A 213 11.05 12.83 -8.21
N ALA A 214 10.78 13.89 -8.96
CA ALA A 214 10.22 13.80 -10.31
C ALA A 214 11.13 12.99 -11.26
N ALA A 215 12.45 13.19 -11.19
CA ALA A 215 13.44 12.46 -11.96
C ALA A 215 13.52 10.97 -11.56
N HIS A 216 13.39 10.66 -10.26
CA HIS A 216 13.30 9.28 -9.77
C HIS A 216 12.13 8.53 -10.40
N TYR A 217 10.93 9.12 -10.38
CA TYR A 217 9.75 8.50 -10.99
C TYR A 217 9.85 8.39 -12.51
N ARG A 218 10.48 9.37 -13.18
CA ARG A 218 10.73 9.28 -14.62
C ARG A 218 11.64 8.08 -14.97
N SER A 219 12.74 7.92 -14.23
CA SER A 219 13.63 6.77 -14.38
C SER A 219 12.91 5.46 -14.07
N ALA A 220 12.06 5.42 -13.04
CA ALA A 220 11.25 4.24 -12.73
C ALA A 220 10.31 3.89 -13.89
N ALA A 221 9.66 4.86 -14.52
CA ALA A 221 8.80 4.64 -15.68
C ALA A 221 9.55 4.04 -16.88
N GLU A 222 10.77 4.52 -17.15
CA GLU A 222 11.66 3.99 -18.20
C GLU A 222 12.07 2.54 -17.89
N ASP A 223 12.46 2.25 -16.65
CA ASP A 223 12.87 0.92 -16.23
C ASP A 223 11.72 -0.08 -16.27
N TYR A 224 10.51 0.34 -15.89
CA TYR A 224 9.30 -0.49 -15.99
C TYR A 224 8.93 -0.78 -17.45
N SER A 225 9.03 0.22 -18.32
CA SER A 225 8.78 0.06 -19.75
C SER A 225 9.80 -0.90 -20.39
N HIS A 226 11.07 -0.77 -20.01
CA HIS A 226 12.11 -1.68 -20.47
C HIS A 226 11.86 -3.11 -19.98
N ALA A 227 11.58 -3.30 -18.69
CA ALA A 227 11.25 -4.61 -18.13
C ALA A 227 10.02 -5.23 -18.82
N ALA A 228 8.97 -4.46 -19.07
CA ALA A 228 7.78 -4.93 -19.79
C ALA A 228 8.12 -5.48 -21.19
N SER A 229 9.12 -4.91 -21.88
CA SER A 229 9.55 -5.37 -23.21
C SER A 229 10.27 -6.72 -23.20
N GLU A 230 10.88 -7.09 -22.06
CA GLU A 230 11.62 -8.34 -21.89
C GLU A 230 10.78 -9.46 -21.28
N ILE A 231 9.68 -9.12 -20.58
CA ILE A 231 8.81 -10.09 -19.93
C ILE A 231 8.00 -10.88 -20.98
N PRO A 232 8.13 -12.21 -21.03
CA PRO A 232 7.40 -13.02 -22.00
C PRO A 232 5.90 -13.10 -21.67
N ASP A 233 5.58 -13.22 -20.38
CA ASP A 233 4.21 -13.35 -19.88
C ASP A 233 3.37 -12.09 -20.17
N VAL A 234 2.24 -12.28 -20.85
CA VAL A 234 1.40 -11.16 -21.33
C VAL A 234 0.76 -10.40 -20.16
N HIS A 235 0.40 -11.11 -19.10
CA HIS A 235 -0.28 -10.52 -17.96
C HIS A 235 0.70 -9.69 -17.11
N LEU A 236 1.85 -10.25 -16.75
CA LEU A 236 2.89 -9.53 -16.04
C LEU A 236 3.44 -8.36 -16.84
N ARG A 237 3.53 -8.48 -18.17
CA ARG A 237 3.83 -7.34 -19.06
C ARG A 237 2.77 -6.23 -18.95
N ALA A 238 1.48 -6.57 -18.88
CA ALA A 238 0.42 -5.58 -18.68
C ALA A 238 0.55 -4.87 -17.32
N ILE A 239 0.88 -5.61 -16.26
CA ILE A 239 1.17 -5.07 -14.93
C ILE A 239 2.37 -4.11 -14.96
N MET A 240 3.47 -4.47 -15.62
CA MET A 240 4.63 -3.57 -15.73
C MET A 240 4.34 -2.32 -16.55
N ASN A 241 3.52 -2.42 -17.61
CA ASN A 241 3.05 -1.25 -18.35
C ASN A 241 2.16 -0.33 -17.48
N MET A 242 1.32 -0.90 -16.62
CA MET A 242 0.53 -0.14 -15.64
C MET A 242 1.46 0.58 -14.65
N TYR A 243 2.50 -0.08 -14.13
CA TYR A 243 3.49 0.55 -13.27
C TYR A 243 4.29 1.66 -13.97
N ALA A 244 4.63 1.48 -15.26
CA ALA A 244 5.24 2.53 -16.07
C ALA A 244 4.33 3.77 -16.18
N ALA A 245 3.04 3.56 -16.46
CA ALA A 245 2.05 4.64 -16.52
C ALA A 245 1.89 5.34 -15.16
N LEU A 246 1.85 4.58 -14.05
CA LEU A 246 1.77 5.13 -12.70
C LEU A 246 3.00 6.00 -12.36
N ALA A 247 4.21 5.49 -12.62
CA ALA A 247 5.43 6.25 -12.39
C ALA A 247 5.47 7.53 -13.25
N GLN A 248 4.98 7.48 -14.50
CA GLN A 248 4.87 8.66 -15.34
C GLN A 248 3.89 9.70 -14.77
N VAL A 249 2.73 9.27 -14.25
CA VAL A 249 1.77 10.15 -13.55
C VAL A 249 2.44 10.83 -12.36
N LEU A 250 3.14 10.08 -11.52
CA LEU A 250 3.83 10.62 -10.33
C LEU A 250 4.92 11.62 -10.70
N SER A 251 5.69 11.36 -11.77
CA SER A 251 6.71 12.29 -12.27
C SER A 251 6.09 13.63 -12.70
N ILE A 252 5.07 13.59 -13.57
CA ILE A 252 4.41 14.81 -14.06
C ILE A 252 3.66 15.53 -12.95
N ARG A 253 3.07 14.80 -12.00
CA ARG A 253 2.44 15.38 -10.81
C ARG A 253 3.44 16.17 -9.97
N CYS A 254 4.65 15.64 -9.74
CA CYS A 254 5.69 16.36 -9.01
C CYS A 254 6.08 17.66 -9.74
N GLU A 255 6.26 17.60 -11.06
CA GLU A 255 6.57 18.79 -11.88
C GLU A 255 5.45 19.83 -11.88
N ALA A 256 4.19 19.39 -11.96
CA ALA A 256 3.02 20.26 -11.93
C ALA A 256 2.92 21.00 -10.58
N SER A 257 3.11 20.29 -9.47
CA SER A 257 3.07 20.87 -8.13
C SER A 257 4.20 21.87 -7.91
N GLU A 258 5.44 21.50 -8.26
CA GLU A 258 6.61 22.36 -8.17
C GLU A 258 6.42 23.68 -8.94
N ALA A 259 5.96 23.59 -10.19
CA ALA A 259 5.70 24.77 -11.02
C ALA A 259 4.57 25.64 -10.44
N LEU A 260 3.50 25.02 -9.91
CA LEU A 260 2.37 25.71 -9.33
C LEU A 260 2.78 26.52 -8.11
N HIS A 261 3.38 25.87 -7.12
CA HIS A 261 3.69 26.49 -5.83
C HIS A 261 4.82 27.51 -5.94
N LYS A 262 5.87 27.22 -6.70
CA LYS A 262 6.92 28.22 -6.98
C LYS A 262 6.40 29.39 -7.81
N GLY A 263 5.60 29.11 -8.84
CA GLY A 263 4.99 30.14 -9.67
C GLY A 263 4.06 31.04 -8.86
N TRP A 264 3.27 30.46 -7.96
CA TRP A 264 2.37 31.22 -7.09
C TRP A 264 3.11 32.08 -6.08
N ALA A 265 4.10 31.51 -5.38
CA ALA A 265 4.88 32.21 -4.36
C ALA A 265 5.69 33.38 -4.97
N ALA A 266 6.28 33.18 -6.15
CA ALA A 266 7.07 34.20 -6.85
C ALA A 266 6.21 35.16 -7.70
N LYS A 267 4.89 34.90 -7.83
CA LYS A 267 4.01 35.54 -8.82
C LYS A 267 4.59 35.48 -10.25
N ASP A 268 5.23 34.36 -10.57
CA ASP A 268 5.83 34.10 -11.87
C ASP A 268 4.79 33.54 -12.84
N HIS A 269 4.35 34.38 -13.77
CA HIS A 269 3.36 34.02 -14.77
C HIS A 269 3.82 32.92 -15.74
N ALA A 270 5.13 32.79 -16.01
CA ALA A 270 5.64 31.76 -16.89
C ALA A 270 5.54 30.38 -16.24
N LEU A 271 5.86 30.28 -14.94
CA LEU A 271 5.68 29.04 -14.17
C LEU A 271 4.21 28.65 -14.02
N LEU A 272 3.30 29.62 -13.86
CA LEU A 272 1.86 29.35 -13.82
C LEU A 272 1.31 28.88 -15.18
N GLU A 273 1.87 29.35 -16.30
CA GLU A 273 1.54 28.84 -17.63
C GLU A 273 2.06 27.41 -17.83
N GLN A 274 3.32 27.15 -17.44
CA GLN A 274 3.89 25.80 -17.43
C GLN A 274 3.07 24.83 -16.57
N THR A 275 2.50 25.32 -15.46
CA THR A 275 1.61 24.53 -14.59
C THR A 275 0.39 24.04 -15.37
N ALA A 276 -0.29 24.91 -16.12
CA ALA A 276 -1.47 24.54 -16.91
C ALA A 276 -1.14 23.48 -17.98
N GLU A 277 0.03 23.59 -18.62
CA GLU A 277 0.53 22.57 -19.55
C GLU A 277 0.75 21.23 -18.86
N ARG A 278 1.43 21.24 -17.69
CA ARG A 278 1.71 20.03 -16.90
C ARG A 278 0.44 19.38 -16.37
N LEU A 279 -0.56 20.15 -15.93
CA LEU A 279 -1.86 19.63 -15.52
C LEU A 279 -2.63 19.00 -16.69
N THR A 280 -2.48 19.52 -17.90
CA THR A 280 -3.06 18.92 -19.11
C THR A 280 -2.37 17.60 -19.45
N GLN A 281 -1.04 17.55 -19.36
CA GLN A 281 -0.27 16.33 -19.52
C GLN A 281 -0.63 15.28 -18.44
N LEU A 282 -0.79 15.72 -17.19
CA LEU A 282 -1.16 14.85 -16.08
C LEU A 282 -2.51 14.17 -16.30
N GLN A 283 -3.50 14.89 -16.85
CA GLN A 283 -4.79 14.30 -17.23
C GLN A 283 -4.64 13.19 -18.27
N GLN A 284 -3.78 13.40 -19.27
CA GLN A 284 -3.53 12.40 -20.32
C GLN A 284 -2.83 11.16 -19.73
N CYS A 285 -1.82 11.37 -18.87
CA CYS A 285 -1.15 10.28 -18.18
C CYS A 285 -2.09 9.53 -17.23
N ALA A 286 -2.99 10.23 -16.53
CA ALA A 286 -4.00 9.62 -15.67
C ALA A 286 -4.98 8.74 -16.47
N ALA A 287 -5.38 9.17 -17.67
CA ALA A 287 -6.20 8.36 -18.57
C ALA A 287 -5.45 7.10 -19.06
N GLN A 288 -4.16 7.22 -19.38
CA GLN A 288 -3.34 6.06 -19.75
C GLN A 288 -3.16 5.06 -18.61
N LEU A 289 -2.94 5.56 -17.38
CA LEU A 289 -2.92 4.72 -16.18
C LEU A 289 -4.26 4.02 -15.97
N HIS A 290 -5.36 4.75 -16.14
CA HIS A 290 -6.71 4.19 -16.03
C HIS A 290 -6.95 3.06 -17.04
N GLU A 291 -6.63 3.27 -18.32
CA GLU A 291 -6.74 2.23 -19.36
C GLU A 291 -5.92 0.97 -19.01
N ALA A 292 -4.68 1.16 -18.53
CA ALA A 292 -3.84 0.05 -18.11
C ALA A 292 -4.39 -0.67 -16.87
N ALA A 293 -4.90 0.07 -15.88
CA ALA A 293 -5.52 -0.48 -14.68
C ALA A 293 -6.81 -1.26 -14.99
N VAL A 294 -7.66 -0.76 -15.90
CA VAL A 294 -8.85 -1.48 -16.37
C VAL A 294 -8.48 -2.81 -17.01
N LEU A 295 -7.43 -2.85 -17.82
CA LEU A 295 -6.94 -4.09 -18.43
C LEU A 295 -6.50 -5.10 -17.36
N VAL A 296 -5.65 -4.68 -16.43
CA VAL A 296 -5.12 -5.54 -15.36
C VAL A 296 -6.25 -6.03 -14.44
N TRP A 297 -7.12 -5.12 -13.98
CA TRP A 297 -8.29 -5.47 -13.17
C TRP A 297 -9.18 -6.50 -13.88
N SER A 298 -9.43 -6.31 -15.18
CA SER A 298 -10.27 -7.24 -15.96
C SER A 298 -9.64 -8.62 -16.15
N GLN A 299 -8.32 -8.75 -15.95
CA GLN A 299 -7.61 -10.03 -16.00
C GLN A 299 -7.64 -10.77 -14.66
N GLU A 300 -7.71 -10.05 -13.54
CA GLU A 300 -7.56 -10.62 -12.19
C GLU A 300 -8.87 -10.66 -11.39
N CYS A 301 -9.78 -9.73 -11.64
CA CYS A 301 -10.95 -9.45 -10.83
C CYS A 301 -12.26 -9.56 -11.63
N LYS A 302 -13.38 -9.66 -10.91
CA LYS A 302 -14.71 -9.45 -11.51
C LYS A 302 -14.90 -7.95 -11.79
N GLY A 303 -15.88 -7.61 -12.64
CA GLY A 303 -16.15 -6.22 -12.96
C GLY A 303 -16.58 -5.35 -11.77
N GLN A 304 -17.15 -5.93 -10.71
CA GLN A 304 -17.48 -5.18 -9.48
C GLN A 304 -16.22 -4.77 -8.73
N GLY A 305 -16.17 -3.52 -8.28
CA GLY A 305 -15.02 -2.91 -7.61
C GLY A 305 -14.20 -2.01 -8.53
N LEU A 306 -14.24 -2.23 -9.85
CA LEU A 306 -13.54 -1.39 -10.84
C LEU A 306 -14.02 0.07 -10.78
N GLU A 307 -15.30 0.29 -10.46
CA GLU A 307 -15.86 1.63 -10.32
C GLU A 307 -15.13 2.48 -9.27
N ILE A 308 -14.43 1.87 -8.32
CA ILE A 308 -13.58 2.59 -7.36
C ILE A 308 -12.37 3.20 -8.08
N ILE A 309 -11.69 2.43 -8.93
CA ILE A 309 -10.56 2.92 -9.73
C ILE A 309 -11.02 4.01 -10.71
N ASP A 310 -12.19 3.82 -11.34
CA ASP A 310 -12.80 4.82 -12.24
C ASP A 310 -13.01 6.16 -11.52
N LEU A 311 -13.59 6.12 -10.32
CA LEU A 311 -13.90 7.31 -9.53
C LEU A 311 -12.63 8.01 -9.04
N ARG A 312 -11.63 7.26 -8.59
CA ARG A 312 -10.38 7.82 -8.04
C ARG A 312 -9.53 8.50 -9.11
N LEU A 313 -9.21 7.78 -10.21
CA LEU A 313 -8.42 8.35 -11.31
C LEU A 313 -9.22 9.39 -12.11
N GLY A 314 -10.54 9.21 -12.24
CA GLY A 314 -11.44 10.22 -12.79
C GLY A 314 -11.49 11.49 -11.94
N GLY A 315 -11.44 11.36 -10.62
CA GLY A 315 -11.33 12.45 -9.66
C GLY A 315 -10.04 13.25 -9.83
N LEU A 316 -8.89 12.58 -9.91
CA LEU A 316 -7.60 13.21 -10.21
C LEU A 316 -7.66 14.05 -11.50
N ALA A 317 -8.17 13.47 -12.58
CA ALA A 317 -8.32 14.18 -13.86
C ALA A 317 -9.28 15.37 -13.75
N ALA A 318 -10.38 15.24 -13.00
CA ALA A 318 -11.34 16.32 -12.77
C ALA A 318 -10.73 17.48 -11.97
N ARG A 319 -9.91 17.18 -10.95
CA ARG A 319 -9.20 18.19 -10.16
C ARG A 319 -8.18 18.95 -11.01
N CYS A 320 -7.44 18.27 -11.87
CA CYS A 320 -6.54 18.93 -12.83
C CYS A 320 -7.31 19.90 -13.76
N ARG A 321 -8.45 19.48 -14.32
CA ARG A 321 -9.30 20.36 -15.15
C ARG A 321 -9.78 21.59 -14.39
N ALA A 322 -10.28 21.40 -13.18
CA ALA A 322 -10.77 22.49 -12.35
C ALA A 322 -9.65 23.49 -12.02
N LEU A 323 -8.45 23.01 -11.71
CA LEU A 323 -7.30 23.87 -11.43
C LEU A 323 -6.84 24.65 -12.66
N CYS A 324 -6.78 24.03 -13.86
CA CYS A 324 -6.53 24.76 -15.11
C CYS A 324 -7.56 25.88 -15.32
N GLN A 325 -8.84 25.60 -15.09
CA GLN A 325 -9.90 26.62 -15.23
C GLN A 325 -9.70 27.76 -14.23
N ARG A 326 -9.33 27.47 -12.99
CA ARG A 326 -9.08 28.49 -11.96
C ARG A 326 -7.85 29.35 -12.29
N LEU A 327 -6.76 28.76 -12.76
CA LEU A 327 -5.59 29.48 -13.25
C LEU A 327 -5.96 30.44 -14.40
N GLU A 328 -6.82 30.01 -15.33
CA GLU A 328 -7.30 30.86 -16.42
C GLU A 328 -8.19 32.02 -15.94
N LEU A 329 -9.08 31.78 -14.97
CA LEU A 329 -9.89 32.83 -14.37
C LEU A 329 -9.02 33.87 -13.64
N TYR A 330 -7.98 33.42 -12.93
CA TYR A 330 -6.98 34.30 -12.32
C TYR A 330 -6.22 35.11 -13.38
N LYS A 331 -5.74 34.46 -14.45
CA LYS A 331 -5.03 35.13 -15.57
C LYS A 331 -5.87 36.22 -16.25
N LYS A 332 -7.20 36.02 -16.35
CA LYS A 332 -8.14 37.01 -16.90
C LYS A 332 -8.52 38.13 -15.93
N GLY A 333 -8.11 38.04 -14.67
CA GLY A 333 -8.50 38.99 -13.61
C GLY A 333 -9.93 38.80 -13.12
N GLU A 334 -10.59 37.67 -13.44
CA GLU A 334 -11.91 37.31 -12.91
C GLU A 334 -11.81 36.81 -11.46
N LEU A 335 -10.66 36.24 -11.09
CA LEU A 335 -10.28 35.94 -9.71
C LEU A 335 -9.14 36.87 -9.29
N ALA A 336 -9.30 37.51 -8.13
CA ALA A 336 -8.23 38.32 -7.54
C ALA A 336 -7.09 37.46 -6.99
N THR A 337 -7.41 36.24 -6.53
CA THR A 337 -6.45 35.30 -5.96
C THR A 337 -6.93 33.85 -6.08
N LEU A 338 -6.04 32.90 -5.81
CA LEU A 338 -6.32 31.48 -5.67
C LEU A 338 -6.15 31.11 -4.20
N THR A 339 -7.25 31.17 -3.46
CA THR A 339 -7.25 31.05 -1.99
C THR A 339 -6.61 29.76 -1.50
N GLU A 340 -6.77 28.65 -2.23
CA GLU A 340 -6.17 27.36 -1.88
C GLU A 340 -4.63 27.36 -1.93
N LEU A 341 -4.01 28.32 -2.62
CA LEU A 341 -2.54 28.50 -2.68
C LEU A 341 -2.05 29.61 -1.74
N ASP A 342 -2.96 30.38 -1.14
CA ASP A 342 -2.61 31.42 -0.17
C ASP A 342 -2.58 30.87 1.27
N GLU A 343 -3.15 29.69 1.49
CA GLU A 343 -3.11 29.02 2.79
C GLU A 343 -1.67 28.56 3.11
N PRO A 344 -1.20 28.74 4.36
CA PRO A 344 0.12 28.31 4.76
C PRO A 344 0.20 26.78 4.75
N GLU A 345 1.30 26.26 4.23
CA GLU A 345 1.60 24.83 4.33
C GLU A 345 1.84 24.44 5.79
N LEU A 346 1.22 23.34 6.20
CA LEU A 346 1.41 22.76 7.52
C LEU A 346 1.99 21.35 7.36
N PRO A 347 2.91 20.92 8.24
CA PRO A 347 3.33 19.53 8.28
C PRO A 347 2.13 18.61 8.45
N TYR A 348 2.04 17.56 7.65
CA TYR A 348 1.00 16.56 7.81
C TYR A 348 1.30 15.68 9.02
N GLN A 349 0.38 15.64 9.99
CA GLN A 349 0.48 14.73 11.12
C GLN A 349 -0.39 13.50 10.86
N GLY A 350 0.23 12.43 10.38
CA GLY A 350 -0.47 11.18 10.07
C GLY A 350 -0.98 10.45 11.32
N THR A 351 -2.01 9.64 11.15
CA THR A 351 -2.66 8.90 12.24
C THR A 351 -1.85 7.69 12.71
N LEU A 352 -0.91 7.20 11.88
CA LEU A 352 -0.16 5.95 12.09
C LEU A 352 1.36 6.13 12.16
N ALA A 353 1.86 7.37 12.23
CA ALA A 353 3.29 7.63 12.25
C ALA A 353 3.91 7.22 13.61
N MET A 354 4.74 6.17 13.62
CA MET A 354 5.52 5.76 14.80
C MET A 354 6.49 6.87 15.27
N ASP A 355 6.90 7.76 14.37
CA ASP A 355 7.73 8.95 14.64
C ASP A 355 6.92 10.25 14.79
N GLY A 356 5.59 10.19 14.64
CA GLY A 356 4.67 11.35 14.72
C GLY A 356 4.67 12.28 13.51
N HIS A 357 5.42 12.02 12.44
CA HIS A 357 5.60 12.96 11.33
C HIS A 357 5.55 12.36 9.92
N THR A 358 5.81 11.06 9.73
CA THR A 358 5.83 10.47 8.39
C THR A 358 4.44 9.93 8.00
N PRO A 359 3.74 10.49 6.99
CA PRO A 359 2.45 9.95 6.57
C PRO A 359 2.65 8.58 5.92
N GLY A 360 2.01 7.55 6.48
CA GLY A 360 2.40 6.17 6.20
C GLY A 360 1.35 5.34 5.46
N ARG A 361 0.07 5.39 5.88
CA ARG A 361 -0.98 4.45 5.44
C ARG A 361 -2.38 5.07 5.44
N GLU A 362 -2.48 6.35 5.11
CA GLU A 362 -3.77 7.06 5.07
C GLU A 362 -4.72 6.44 4.02
N SER A 363 -6.02 6.49 4.31
CA SER A 363 -7.06 6.04 3.38
C SER A 363 -7.29 7.09 2.27
N TYR A 364 -7.83 6.67 1.13
CA TYR A 364 -8.12 7.56 0.01
C TYR A 364 -8.94 8.80 0.43
N GLY A 365 -9.91 8.62 1.34
CA GLY A 365 -10.74 9.70 1.85
C GLY A 365 -9.96 10.79 2.60
N GLU A 366 -8.88 10.40 3.29
CA GLU A 366 -7.98 11.30 4.02
C GLU A 366 -6.92 11.94 3.11
N ILE A 367 -6.57 11.25 2.01
CA ILE A 367 -5.57 11.72 1.05
C ILE A 367 -6.15 12.79 0.12
N VAL A 368 -7.32 12.54 -0.46
CA VAL A 368 -7.80 13.33 -1.61
C VAL A 368 -8.26 14.74 -1.22
N THR A 369 -8.66 14.96 0.04
CA THR A 369 -9.12 16.27 0.49
C THR A 369 -9.09 16.41 2.01
N ALA A 370 -8.83 17.63 2.50
CA ALA A 370 -9.03 17.99 3.91
C ALA A 370 -10.52 18.24 4.26
N ASN A 371 -11.42 18.20 3.28
CA ASN A 371 -12.84 18.40 3.47
C ASN A 371 -13.57 17.07 3.75
N THR A 372 -14.81 17.14 4.21
CA THR A 372 -15.64 15.94 4.35
C THR A 372 -16.01 15.39 2.97
N LEU A 373 -15.38 14.28 2.57
CA LEU A 373 -15.75 13.55 1.35
C LEU A 373 -16.90 12.57 1.60
N CYS A 374 -16.83 11.82 2.69
CA CYS A 374 -17.91 11.00 3.20
C CYS A 374 -17.96 11.16 4.72
N HIS A 375 -19.17 11.20 5.28
CA HIS A 375 -19.30 11.00 6.71
C HIS A 375 -19.00 9.53 6.98
N GLN A 376 -17.83 9.23 7.54
CA GLN A 376 -17.61 7.93 8.19
C GLN A 376 -18.55 7.90 9.40
N PHE A 377 -19.74 7.33 9.22
CA PHE A 377 -20.54 6.90 10.35
C PHE A 377 -19.86 5.63 10.86
N SER A 378 -18.95 5.79 11.82
CA SER A 378 -18.55 4.68 12.68
C SER A 378 -19.80 4.22 13.42
N ILE A 379 -20.32 3.04 13.06
CA ILE A 379 -21.29 2.30 13.89
C ILE A 379 -20.51 1.36 14.79
#